data_AF-A0A950FJT8-F1
#
_entry.id   AF-A0A950FJT8-F1
#
_cell.length_a   1.000
_cell.length_b   1.000
_cell.length_c   1.000
_cell.angle_alpha   90.00
_cell.angle_beta   90.00
_cell.angle_gamma   90.00
#
_symmetry.space_group_name_H-M   'P 1'
#
loop_
_entity.id
_entity.type
_entity.pdbx_description
1 polymer ?
#
loop_
_entity_poly.entity_id
_entity_poly.type
_entity_poly.pdbx_seq_one_letter_code
_entity_poly.pdbx_strand_id
1 'polypeptide(L)'
;MFFSDPIAAFGNLRRALRAGGRLAFVCFRERQHTWWTVPLSAVATIVAAGPATPPHQPDPFSLGDDNHLRSILVGAGFVDVVCEAVDYALALGDDLDSATEFVINAGPAARALASVNDEQRTQAREIIRQALAQHQNSIGVSLQAATWIVRATNPASSSGT
;
A
#
# COMPACT_ATOMS: atom_id res chain seq x y z
N MET A 1 -1.28 -6.35 1.58
CA MET A 1 -1.24 -7.26 2.76
C MET A 1 -0.63 -8.56 2.29
N PHE A 2 0.31 -9.16 3.03
CA PHE A 2 1.23 -10.14 2.45
C PHE A 2 0.78 -11.60 2.69
N PHE A 3 -0.39 -11.98 2.19
CA PHE A 3 -0.84 -13.37 2.24
C PHE A 3 -0.64 -14.05 0.90
N SER A 4 -0.03 -15.25 0.91
CA SER A 4 0.04 -16.13 -0.26
C SER A 4 -1.31 -16.78 -0.58
N ASP A 5 -2.12 -17.04 0.45
CA ASP A 5 -3.53 -17.44 0.34
C ASP A 5 -4.38 -16.51 1.22
N PRO A 6 -4.92 -15.41 0.65
CA PRO A 6 -5.69 -14.44 1.41
C PRO A 6 -7.02 -15.01 1.91
N ILE A 7 -7.67 -15.92 1.18
CA ILE A 7 -8.94 -16.51 1.61
C ILE A 7 -8.72 -17.37 2.86
N ALA A 8 -7.71 -18.24 2.85
CA ALA A 8 -7.37 -19.06 4.02
C ALA A 8 -6.95 -18.19 5.22
N ALA A 9 -6.15 -17.15 4.99
CA ALA A 9 -5.70 -16.23 6.03
C ALA A 9 -6.87 -15.48 6.70
N PHE A 10 -7.75 -14.86 5.91
CA PHE A 10 -8.93 -14.19 6.44
C PHE A 10 -9.92 -15.17 7.06
N GLY A 11 -10.06 -16.38 6.52
CA GLY A 11 -10.87 -17.43 7.12
C GLY A 11 -10.35 -17.83 8.50
N ASN A 12 -9.04 -17.82 8.70
CA ASN A 12 -8.44 -18.04 10.01
C ASN A 12 -8.73 -16.89 10.99
N LEU A 13 -8.61 -15.63 10.54
CA LEU A 13 -9.01 -14.48 11.34
C LEU A 13 -10.49 -14.55 11.73
N ARG A 14 -11.36 -14.94 10.80
CA ARG A 14 -12.79 -15.10 11.06
C ARG A 14 -13.07 -16.14 12.15
N ARG A 15 -12.41 -17.30 12.12
CA ARG A 15 -12.56 -18.35 13.14
C ARG A 15 -12.11 -17.90 14.53
N ALA A 16 -11.15 -16.98 14.61
CA ALA A 16 -10.71 -16.39 15.87
C ALA A 16 -11.70 -15.35 16.43
N LEU A 17 -12.63 -14.84 15.62
CA LEU A 17 -13.69 -13.93 16.06
C LEU A 17 -14.89 -14.71 16.60
N ARG A 18 -15.52 -14.19 17.66
CA ARG A 18 -16.84 -14.65 18.09
C ARG A 18 -17.88 -14.47 16.97
N ALA A 19 -18.98 -15.22 17.05
CA ALA A 19 -20.15 -14.99 16.20
C ALA A 19 -20.64 -13.52 16.32
N GLY A 20 -20.93 -12.88 15.20
CA GLY A 20 -21.24 -11.44 15.14
C GLY A 20 -20.04 -10.51 15.41
N GLY A 21 -18.82 -11.05 15.50
CA GLY A 21 -17.60 -10.27 15.68
C GLY A 21 -17.26 -9.45 14.43
N ARG A 22 -16.50 -8.37 14.60
CA ARG A 22 -16.16 -7.42 13.51
C ARG A 22 -14.68 -7.51 13.14
N LEU A 23 -14.41 -7.42 11.85
CA LEU A 23 -13.10 -7.19 11.27
C LEU A 23 -13.03 -5.74 10.79
N ALA A 24 -11.93 -5.05 11.09
CA ALA A 24 -11.61 -3.76 10.50
C ALA A 24 -10.11 -3.66 10.25
N PHE A 25 -9.72 -3.16 9.07
CA PHE A 25 -8.32 -2.91 8.73
C PHE A 25 -8.18 -1.86 7.63
N VAL A 26 -6.96 -1.39 7.41
CA VAL A 26 -6.59 -0.46 6.34
C VAL A 26 -5.60 -1.13 5.39
N CYS A 27 -5.81 -1.00 4.09
CA CYS A 27 -4.85 -1.43 3.08
C CYS A 27 -4.78 -0.43 1.92
N PHE A 28 -3.68 -0.43 1.18
CA PHE A 28 -3.55 0.45 0.02
C PHE A 28 -4.55 0.10 -1.07
N ARG A 29 -5.05 1.15 -1.74
CA ARG A 29 -5.72 1.08 -3.04
C ARG A 29 -4.70 0.91 -4.16
N GLU A 30 -5.13 0.76 -5.41
CA GLU A 30 -4.26 0.58 -6.59
C GLU A 30 -3.00 1.48 -6.63
N ARG A 31 -1.96 1.01 -7.33
CA ARG A 31 -0.63 1.65 -7.38
C ARG A 31 -0.57 3.02 -8.08
N GLN A 32 -1.69 3.56 -8.55
CA GLN A 32 -1.75 4.71 -9.46
C GLN A 32 -1.62 6.08 -8.75
N HIS A 33 -1.05 6.12 -7.55
CA HIS A 33 -0.95 7.34 -6.75
C HIS A 33 0.47 7.88 -6.71
N THR A 34 0.58 9.21 -6.59
CA THR A 34 1.87 9.93 -6.71
C THR A 34 2.92 9.46 -5.71
N TRP A 35 2.53 9.04 -4.50
CA TRP A 35 3.48 8.52 -3.50
C TRP A 35 4.25 7.28 -3.99
N TRP A 36 3.65 6.53 -4.92
CA TRP A 36 4.27 5.37 -5.53
C TRP A 36 4.96 5.71 -6.85
N THR A 37 4.30 6.48 -7.71
CA THR A 37 4.79 6.74 -9.08
C THR A 37 5.92 7.75 -9.13
N VAL A 38 5.86 8.86 -8.37
CA VAL A 38 6.87 9.92 -8.43
C VAL A 38 8.27 9.41 -8.07
N PRO A 39 8.48 8.68 -6.95
CA PRO A 39 9.80 8.13 -6.64
C PRO A 39 10.32 7.14 -7.68
N LEU A 40 9.46 6.27 -8.22
CA LEU A 40 9.87 5.28 -9.23
C LEU A 40 10.24 5.93 -10.55
N SER A 41 9.46 6.90 -11.00
CA SER A 41 9.75 7.65 -12.23
C SER A 41 11.06 8.43 -12.11
N ALA A 42 11.36 8.98 -10.94
CA ALA A 42 12.62 9.68 -10.69
C ALA A 42 13.83 8.75 -10.88
N VAL A 43 13.81 7.55 -10.29
CA VAL A 43 14.95 6.63 -10.33
C VAL A 43 15.01 5.75 -11.57
N ALA A 44 14.00 5.80 -12.45
CA ALA A 44 13.94 5.01 -13.68
C ALA A 44 15.09 5.31 -14.67
N THR A 45 15.74 6.48 -14.53
CA THR A 45 16.95 6.85 -15.29
C THR A 45 18.21 6.15 -14.82
N ILE A 46 18.21 5.58 -13.62
CA ILE A 46 19.36 4.92 -12.97
C ILE A 46 19.17 3.40 -12.98
N VAL A 47 17.95 2.94 -12.69
CA VAL A 47 17.59 1.52 -12.62
C VAL A 47 16.43 1.25 -13.56
N ALA A 48 16.60 0.30 -14.46
CA ALA A 48 15.51 -0.16 -15.30
C ALA A 48 14.37 -0.70 -14.44
N ALA A 49 13.13 -0.43 -14.84
CA ALA A 49 11.96 -1.00 -14.17
C ALA A 49 12.08 -2.54 -14.15
N GLY A 50 11.99 -3.13 -12.96
CA GLY A 50 11.93 -4.58 -12.82
C GLY A 50 10.66 -5.13 -13.49
N PRO A 51 10.59 -6.46 -13.69
CA PRO A 51 9.39 -7.08 -14.24
C PRO A 51 8.17 -6.72 -13.39
N ALA A 52 7.02 -6.52 -14.06
CA ALA A 52 5.77 -6.27 -13.36
C ALA A 52 5.50 -7.38 -12.35
N THR A 53 5.09 -7.02 -11.14
CA THR A 53 4.68 -8.00 -10.14
C THR A 53 3.46 -8.75 -10.68
N PRO A 54 3.48 -10.09 -10.76
CA PRO A 54 2.31 -10.85 -11.17
C PRO A 54 1.09 -10.50 -10.30
N PRO A 55 -0.13 -10.54 -10.87
CA PRO A 55 -1.34 -10.31 -10.10
C PRO A 55 -1.41 -11.25 -8.87
N HIS A 56 -1.98 -10.75 -7.78
CA HIS A 56 -2.28 -11.51 -6.55
C HIS A 56 -1.06 -12.06 -5.79
N GLN A 57 0.17 -11.64 -6.11
CA GLN A 57 1.32 -11.94 -5.27
C GLN A 57 1.27 -11.19 -3.93
N PRO A 58 1.90 -11.70 -2.86
CA PRO A 58 2.02 -11.00 -1.60
C PRO A 58 2.71 -9.64 -1.78
N ASP A 59 1.93 -8.58 -1.79
CA ASP A 59 2.42 -7.23 -2.02
C ASP A 59 1.59 -6.18 -1.24
N PRO A 60 2.08 -4.94 -1.06
CA PRO A 60 1.36 -3.91 -0.30
C PRO A 60 -0.04 -3.60 -0.86
N PHE A 61 -0.22 -3.72 -2.17
CA PHE A 61 -1.38 -3.41 -3.00
C PHE A 61 -2.16 -4.64 -3.46
N SER A 62 -1.85 -5.83 -2.95
CA SER A 62 -2.54 -7.09 -3.31
C SER A 62 -4.05 -7.06 -3.08
N LEU A 63 -4.51 -6.16 -2.19
CA LEU A 63 -5.92 -5.92 -1.85
C LEU A 63 -6.43 -4.58 -2.39
N GLY A 64 -5.76 -4.00 -3.39
CA GLY A 64 -6.04 -2.67 -3.90
C GLY A 64 -7.27 -2.56 -4.78
N ASP A 65 -7.68 -3.65 -5.43
CA ASP A 65 -8.92 -3.74 -6.20
C ASP A 65 -10.10 -4.10 -5.29
N ASP A 66 -11.16 -3.27 -5.31
CA ASP A 66 -12.32 -3.44 -4.42
C ASP A 66 -13.05 -4.76 -4.67
N ASN A 67 -13.26 -5.12 -5.94
CA ASN A 67 -13.99 -6.34 -6.30
C ASN A 67 -13.25 -7.59 -5.84
N HIS A 68 -11.94 -7.65 -6.07
CA HIS A 68 -11.08 -8.72 -5.63
C HIS A 68 -11.04 -8.84 -4.10
N LEU A 69 -10.87 -7.71 -3.40
CA LEU A 69 -10.87 -7.66 -1.95
C LEU A 69 -12.20 -8.15 -1.36
N ARG A 70 -13.33 -7.68 -1.90
CA ARG A 70 -14.67 -8.15 -1.49
C ARG A 70 -14.84 -9.64 -1.73
N SER A 71 -14.42 -10.13 -2.90
CA SER A 71 -14.47 -11.55 -3.23
C SER A 71 -13.65 -12.40 -2.26
N ILE A 72 -12.48 -11.93 -1.83
CA ILE A 72 -11.64 -12.61 -0.83
C ILE A 72 -12.38 -12.70 0.51
N LEU A 73 -12.93 -11.59 1.00
CA LEU A 73 -13.57 -11.57 2.32
C LEU A 73 -14.86 -12.40 2.35
N VAL A 74 -15.65 -12.35 1.27
CA VAL A 74 -16.82 -13.22 1.10
C VAL A 74 -16.39 -14.68 1.01
N GLY A 75 -15.36 -15.01 0.23
CA GLY A 75 -14.80 -16.37 0.14
C GLY A 75 -14.26 -16.89 1.48
N ALA A 76 -13.75 -16.01 2.34
CA ALA A 76 -13.34 -16.32 3.72
C ALA A 76 -14.53 -16.52 4.69
N GLY A 77 -15.75 -16.23 4.24
CA GLY A 77 -16.99 -16.39 5.01
C GLY A 77 -17.41 -15.18 5.82
N PHE A 78 -16.85 -13.99 5.56
CA PHE A 78 -17.36 -12.75 6.14
C PHE A 78 -18.62 -12.25 5.41
N VAL A 79 -19.45 -11.48 6.11
CA VAL A 79 -20.64 -10.77 5.59
C VAL A 79 -20.51 -9.27 5.84
N ASP A 80 -21.45 -8.49 5.29
CA ASP A 80 -21.51 -7.02 5.44
C ASP A 80 -20.19 -6.31 5.09
N VAL A 81 -19.55 -6.76 4.01
CA VAL A 81 -18.26 -6.23 3.58
C VAL A 81 -18.43 -4.82 3.03
N VAL A 82 -17.72 -3.87 3.63
CA VAL A 82 -17.65 -2.47 3.22
C VAL A 82 -16.19 -2.09 3.00
N CYS A 83 -15.89 -1.58 1.80
CA CYS A 83 -14.62 -0.96 1.47
C CYS A 83 -14.88 0.53 1.22
N GLU A 84 -14.37 1.38 2.10
CA GLU A 84 -14.50 2.83 2.00
C GLU A 84 -13.21 3.44 1.46
N ALA A 85 -13.31 4.20 0.37
CA ALA A 85 -12.18 4.88 -0.24
C ALA A 85 -11.75 6.08 0.60
N VAL A 86 -10.46 6.16 0.94
CA VAL A 86 -9.86 7.33 1.58
C VAL A 86 -8.65 7.79 0.77
N ASP A 87 -8.73 8.99 0.23
CA ASP A 87 -7.63 9.69 -0.43
C ASP A 87 -7.01 10.67 0.58
N TYR A 88 -5.69 10.69 0.68
CA TYR A 88 -4.98 11.54 1.64
C TYR A 88 -3.60 11.93 1.14
N ALA A 89 -3.11 13.07 1.63
CA ALA A 89 -1.74 13.48 1.45
C ALA A 89 -0.85 12.75 2.48
N LEU A 90 -0.03 11.82 2.00
CA LEU A 90 0.97 11.15 2.81
C LEU A 90 2.13 12.11 3.04
N ALA A 91 2.32 12.54 4.29
CA ALA A 91 3.49 13.32 4.70
C ALA A 91 4.75 12.45 4.58
N LEU A 92 5.74 12.96 3.85
CA LEU A 92 7.02 12.28 3.63
C LEU A 92 8.14 12.84 4.51
N GLY A 93 8.03 14.12 4.87
CA GLY A 93 8.98 14.83 5.72
C GLY A 93 8.56 16.27 5.93
N ASP A 94 9.05 16.86 7.02
CA ASP A 94 8.78 18.25 7.38
C ASP A 94 9.53 19.24 6.47
N ASP A 95 10.54 18.76 5.76
CA ASP A 95 11.29 19.48 4.75
C ASP A 95 11.71 18.57 3.58
N LEU A 96 12.37 19.16 2.59
CA LEU A 96 12.77 18.44 1.39
C LEU A 96 13.87 17.39 1.67
N ASP A 97 14.76 17.63 2.63
CA ASP A 97 15.84 16.70 2.97
C ASP A 97 15.30 15.46 3.67
N SER A 98 14.50 15.63 4.71
CA SER A 98 13.82 14.54 5.43
C SER A 98 12.92 13.71 4.51
N ALA A 99 12.19 14.36 3.60
CA ALA A 99 11.37 13.65 2.61
C ALA A 99 12.21 12.85 1.61
N THR A 100 13.35 13.40 1.17
CA THR A 100 14.30 12.70 0.29
C THR A 100 14.88 11.48 0.98
N GLU A 101 15.29 11.63 2.25
CA GLU A 101 15.82 10.52 3.06
C GLU A 101 14.75 9.45 3.34
N PHE A 102 13.50 9.84 3.57
CA PHE A 102 12.41 8.88 3.71
C PHE A 102 12.24 8.04 2.43
N VAL A 103 12.20 8.69 1.26
CA VAL A 103 11.96 8.01 -0.03
C VAL A 103 13.13 7.14 -0.46
N ILE A 104 14.37 7.52 -0.17
CA ILE A 104 15.55 6.72 -0.55
C ILE A 104 15.75 5.49 0.35
N ASN A 105 15.26 5.55 1.59
CA ASN A 105 15.45 4.49 2.58
C ASN A 105 14.20 3.62 2.80
N ALA A 106 13.01 4.11 2.41
CA ALA A 106 11.76 3.38 2.53
C ALA A 106 10.90 3.43 1.25
N GLY A 107 10.03 2.45 1.11
CA GLY A 107 9.04 2.42 0.03
C GLY A 107 9.60 1.99 -1.34
N PRO A 108 8.99 2.45 -2.44
CA PRO A 108 9.27 1.92 -3.78
C PRO A 108 10.68 2.22 -4.29
N ALA A 109 11.18 3.45 -4.10
CA ALA A 109 12.50 3.84 -4.60
C ALA A 109 13.62 3.11 -3.83
N ALA A 110 13.51 2.99 -2.51
CA ALA A 110 14.45 2.20 -1.72
C ALA A 110 14.59 0.75 -2.21
N ARG A 111 13.48 0.12 -2.60
CA ARG A 111 13.48 -1.23 -3.19
C ARG A 111 14.18 -1.25 -4.56
N ALA A 112 13.91 -0.27 -5.42
CA ALA A 112 14.56 -0.16 -6.73
C ALA A 112 16.07 0.07 -6.60
N LEU A 113 16.50 0.83 -5.58
CA LEU A 113 17.90 1.18 -5.30
C LEU A 113 18.62 0.14 -4.41
N ALA A 114 18.04 -1.04 -4.18
CA ALA A 114 18.63 -2.03 -3.29
C ALA A 114 19.97 -2.59 -3.79
N SER A 115 20.18 -2.61 -5.11
CA SER A 115 21.35 -3.24 -5.76
C SER A 115 22.25 -2.24 -6.50
N VAL A 116 22.05 -0.94 -6.31
CA VAL A 116 22.89 0.10 -6.96
C VAL A 116 24.14 0.39 -6.15
N ASN A 117 25.18 0.91 -6.82
CA ASN A 117 26.41 1.35 -6.15
C ASN A 117 26.23 2.74 -5.48
N ASP A 118 27.24 3.18 -4.72
CA ASP A 118 27.18 4.44 -3.96
C ASP A 118 27.07 5.69 -4.85
N GLU A 119 27.69 5.66 -6.04
CA GLU A 119 27.60 6.75 -7.03
C GLU A 119 26.16 6.89 -7.55
N GLN A 120 25.57 5.78 -7.97
CA GLN A 120 24.18 5.69 -8.41
C GLN A 120 23.21 6.07 -7.29
N ARG A 121 23.48 5.68 -6.05
CA ARG A 121 22.69 6.09 -4.88
C ARG A 121 22.76 7.59 -4.64
N THR A 122 23.94 8.19 -4.77
CA THR A 122 24.13 9.64 -4.66
C THR A 122 23.38 10.39 -5.77
N GLN A 123 23.47 9.90 -7.01
CA GLN A 123 22.71 10.45 -8.13
C GLN A 123 21.20 10.31 -7.91
N ALA A 124 20.73 9.16 -7.43
CA ALA A 124 19.33 8.92 -7.14
C ALA A 124 18.77 9.89 -6.10
N ARG A 125 19.55 10.18 -5.05
CA ARG A 125 19.19 11.15 -4.02
C ARG A 125 18.88 12.52 -4.62
N GLU A 126 19.74 13.01 -5.51
CA GLU A 126 19.55 14.34 -6.13
C GLU A 126 18.33 14.37 -7.06
N ILE A 127 18.13 13.33 -7.87
CA ILE A 127 16.96 13.25 -8.77
C ILE A 127 15.66 13.13 -7.98
N ILE A 128 15.63 12.31 -6.91
CA ILE A 128 14.47 12.21 -6.01
C ILE A 128 14.19 13.56 -5.36
N ARG A 129 15.22 14.24 -4.85
CA ARG A 129 15.09 15.57 -4.25
C ARG A 129 14.43 16.56 -5.21
N GLN A 130 14.90 16.62 -6.45
CA GLN A 130 14.34 17.51 -7.48
C GLN A 130 12.88 17.17 -7.81
N ALA A 131 12.54 15.87 -7.89
CA ALA A 131 11.16 15.44 -8.10
C ALA A 131 10.24 15.84 -6.93
N LEU A 132 10.71 15.67 -5.70
CA LEU A 132 9.96 16.01 -4.49
C LEU A 132 9.79 17.52 -4.27
N ALA A 133 10.69 18.35 -4.80
CA ALA A 133 10.61 19.81 -4.67
C ALA A 133 9.30 20.37 -5.25
N GLN A 134 8.73 19.74 -6.27
CA GLN A 134 7.45 20.11 -6.89
C GLN A 134 6.24 19.85 -5.97
N HIS A 135 6.44 19.07 -4.91
CA HIS A 135 5.41 18.65 -3.96
C HIS A 135 5.62 19.26 -2.56
N GLN A 136 6.58 20.17 -2.43
CA GLN A 136 6.81 20.93 -1.21
C GLN A 136 5.71 21.98 -1.02
N ASN A 137 5.22 22.11 0.21
CA ASN A 137 4.20 23.07 0.63
C ASN A 137 4.60 23.73 1.96
N SER A 138 3.71 24.51 2.55
CA SER A 138 3.98 25.27 3.78
C SER A 138 4.19 24.42 5.04
N ILE A 139 3.86 23.12 5.00
CA ILE A 139 3.96 22.19 6.14
C ILE A 139 4.95 21.04 5.89
N GLY A 140 5.63 21.02 4.74
CA GLY A 140 6.62 19.99 4.38
C GLY A 140 6.42 19.45 2.97
N VAL A 141 6.72 18.17 2.76
CA VAL A 141 6.54 17.48 1.47
C VAL A 141 5.53 16.36 1.63
N SER A 142 4.54 16.32 0.75
CA SER A 142 3.51 15.28 0.78
C SER A 142 3.15 14.80 -0.62
N LEU A 143 2.88 13.50 -0.75
CA LEU A 143 2.38 12.90 -1.99
C LEU A 143 0.99 12.29 -1.77
N GLN A 144 0.13 12.35 -2.79
CA GLN A 144 -1.18 11.72 -2.73
C GLN A 144 -1.03 10.20 -2.62
N ALA A 145 -1.79 9.64 -1.69
CA ALA A 145 -1.97 8.22 -1.44
C ALA A 145 -3.45 7.89 -1.28
N ALA A 146 -3.78 6.61 -1.43
CA ALA A 146 -5.14 6.15 -1.20
C ALA A 146 -5.16 4.78 -0.54
N THR A 147 -6.14 4.59 0.32
CA THR A 147 -6.39 3.36 1.06
C THR A 147 -7.86 2.98 1.03
N TRP A 148 -8.11 1.71 1.32
CA TRP A 148 -9.42 1.24 1.75
C TRP A 148 -9.45 1.23 3.28
N ILE A 149 -10.51 1.78 3.88
CA ILE A 149 -10.95 1.37 5.22
C ILE A 149 -11.94 0.22 5.02
N VAL A 150 -11.52 -0.97 5.44
CA VAL A 150 -12.26 -2.20 5.21
C VAL A 150 -12.96 -2.62 6.49
N ARG A 151 -14.23 -2.97 6.40
CA ARG A 151 -15.06 -3.47 7.50
C ARG A 151 -15.82 -4.69 7.04
N ALA A 152 -15.91 -5.70 7.90
CA ALA A 152 -16.70 -6.90 7.64
C ALA A 152 -17.13 -7.58 8.96
N THR A 153 -18.10 -8.48 8.90
CA THR A 153 -18.69 -9.14 10.07
C THR A 153 -18.58 -10.65 9.96
N ASN A 154 -18.17 -11.33 11.04
CA ASN A 154 -18.29 -12.78 11.17
C ASN A 154 -19.78 -13.09 11.40
N PRO A 155 -20.43 -13.93 10.57
CA PRO A 155 -21.85 -14.25 10.72
C PRO A 155 -22.24 -14.63 12.14
N ALA A 156 -23.45 -14.24 12.54
CA ALA A 156 -24.04 -14.77 13.77
C ALA A 156 -24.23 -16.29 13.62
N SER A 157 -24.04 -17.05 14.71
CA SER A 157 -24.47 -18.44 14.73
C SER A 157 -25.98 -18.45 14.51
N SER A 158 -26.43 -19.13 13.46
CA SER A 158 -27.85 -19.41 13.29
C SER A 158 -28.32 -20.15 14.53
N SER A 159 -29.13 -19.49 15.36
CA SER A 159 -29.83 -20.16 16.46
C SER A 159 -30.82 -21.10 15.78
N GLY A 160 -30.47 -22.38 15.63
CA GLY A 160 -31.42 -23.38 15.19
C GLY A 160 -32.56 -23.44 16.20
N THR A 161 -33.75 -23.01 15.79
CA THR A 161 -35.03 -23.44 16.39
C THR A 161 -35.32 -24.87 16.01
#